data_AF-K6DQX0-F1
#
_entry.id   AF-K6DQX0-F1
#
_cell.length_a   1.000
_cell.length_b   1.000
_cell.length_c   1.000
_cell.angle_alpha   90.00
_cell.angle_beta   90.00
_cell.angle_gamma   90.00
#
_symmetry.space_group_name_H-M   'P 1'
#
loop_
_entity.id
_entity.type
_entity.pdbx_description
1 polymer ?
#
loop_
_entity_poly.entity_id
_entity_poly.type
_entity_poly.pdbx_seq_one_letter_code
_entity_poly.pdbx_strand_id
1 'polypeptide(L)'
;MKKISVFIISLLIILSTGCGASNNLNVKLSASKTYTPGKPYAMQIKINDKEGNPVEGAMVSANLNMKNMDHGTISVTAEDIGDGKYIGTADLPMNGDWVANIFVEHDGDKFEEEKQFSVEVKTAENAHKVSKDVTLPDFNLIDENGNKVSKQNLLGKTVVMTFTYVNCIDPNACPILLGNFSNLQQDLKSKGSNTDNLVLVSVSLDPENDTPEAMKEHAQKMNFDMAFVKLLTGDMSDIQKLTSTLEVNFEKKDNEVLHDNKTFIFNKNGKLTHEFTGSYIDRNELLQVVTANG
;
A
#
# COMPACT_ATOMS: atom_id res chain seq x y z
N MET A 1 -15.70 35.19 82.59
CA MET A 1 -15.40 35.66 81.21
C MET A 1 -14.07 35.07 80.75
N LYS A 2 -14.08 33.96 80.01
CA LYS A 2 -12.90 33.48 79.25
C LYS A 2 -13.41 32.88 77.95
N LYS A 3 -12.94 33.45 76.84
CA LYS A 3 -13.36 33.16 75.46
C LYS A 3 -12.77 31.82 75.01
N ILE A 4 -13.61 30.99 74.39
CA ILE A 4 -13.21 29.77 73.69
C ILE A 4 -12.66 30.21 72.32
N SER A 5 -11.42 29.86 72.02
CA SER A 5 -10.80 30.05 70.70
C SER A 5 -10.63 28.68 70.08
N VAL A 6 -11.36 28.43 68.99
CA VAL A 6 -11.26 27.21 68.19
C VAL A 6 -10.20 27.46 67.11
N PHE A 7 -9.11 26.70 67.13
CA PHE A 7 -8.10 26.69 66.07
C PHE A 7 -8.51 25.66 65.01
N ILE A 8 -8.84 26.14 63.80
CA ILE A 8 -8.98 25.32 62.60
C ILE A 8 -7.56 25.07 62.07
N ILE A 9 -7.10 23.83 62.13
CA ILE A 9 -5.88 23.39 61.44
C ILE A 9 -6.27 23.05 60.01
N SER A 10 -5.94 23.96 59.10
CA SER A 10 -6.08 23.80 57.65
C SER A 10 -5.14 22.69 57.17
N LEU A 11 -5.74 21.60 56.67
CA LEU A 11 -5.05 20.50 56.00
C LEU A 11 -4.66 20.97 54.60
N LEU A 12 -3.40 21.34 54.41
CA LEU A 12 -2.84 21.74 53.12
C LEU A 12 -2.69 20.49 52.23
N ILE A 13 -3.72 20.18 51.45
CA ILE A 13 -3.67 19.18 50.39
C ILE A 13 -2.85 19.78 49.25
N ILE A 14 -1.61 19.33 49.07
CA ILE A 14 -0.83 19.58 47.86
C ILE A 14 -1.47 18.71 46.77
N LEU A 15 -2.41 19.30 46.04
CA LEU A 15 -2.88 18.76 44.77
C LEU A 15 -1.72 18.93 43.77
N SER A 16 -0.99 17.85 43.51
CA SER A 16 -0.18 17.73 42.31
C SER A 16 -1.13 17.83 41.12
N THR A 17 -1.20 19.01 40.51
CA THR A 17 -1.84 19.20 39.21
C THR A 17 -1.04 18.40 38.17
N GLY A 18 -1.40 17.13 38.01
CA GLY A 18 -1.17 16.43 36.76
C GLY A 18 -1.98 17.18 35.70
N CYS A 19 -1.29 17.96 34.87
CA CYS A 19 -1.88 18.65 33.74
C CYS A 19 -2.29 17.56 32.73
N GLY A 20 -3.53 17.09 32.83
CA GLY A 20 -4.22 16.47 31.70
C GLY A 20 -4.55 17.58 30.71
N ALA A 21 -3.73 17.72 29.67
CA ALA A 21 -4.08 18.54 28.52
C ALA A 21 -5.20 17.82 27.75
N SER A 22 -6.24 18.58 27.40
CA SER A 22 -7.37 18.12 26.60
C SER A 22 -6.90 17.62 25.23
N ASN A 23 -7.21 16.36 24.88
CA ASN A 23 -6.93 15.77 23.58
C ASN A 23 -7.64 16.52 22.44
N ASN A 24 -6.92 17.39 21.71
CA ASN A 24 -7.45 18.17 20.58
C ASN A 24 -6.89 17.80 19.22
N LEU A 25 -5.89 16.90 19.15
CA LEU A 25 -5.29 16.44 17.90
C LEU A 25 -5.58 14.96 17.67
N ASN A 26 -5.73 14.59 16.40
CA ASN A 26 -5.79 13.20 15.95
C ASN A 26 -4.48 12.85 15.24
N VAL A 27 -3.64 12.03 15.87
CA VAL A 27 -2.40 11.54 15.27
C VAL A 27 -2.62 10.14 14.70
N LYS A 28 -2.27 9.95 13.43
CA LYS A 28 -2.24 8.63 12.77
C LYS A 28 -0.82 8.33 12.30
N LEU A 29 -0.33 7.15 12.67
CA LEU A 29 0.93 6.61 12.19
C LEU A 29 0.68 5.65 11.04
N SER A 30 1.34 5.88 9.91
CA SER A 30 1.40 4.98 8.77
C SER A 30 2.83 4.50 8.60
N ALA A 31 3.05 3.19 8.74
CA ALA A 31 4.36 2.56 8.69
C ALA A 31 4.27 1.28 7.83
N SER A 32 5.25 1.02 6.98
CA SER A 32 5.28 -0.17 6.12
C SER A 32 5.43 -1.46 6.94
N LYS A 33 4.67 -2.50 6.60
CA LYS A 33 4.80 -3.81 7.29
C LYS A 33 6.17 -4.47 7.11
N THR A 34 6.92 -4.09 6.08
CA THR A 34 8.26 -4.61 5.83
C THR A 34 9.31 -3.50 5.79
N TYR A 35 10.53 -3.82 6.23
CA TYR A 35 11.70 -2.93 6.14
C TYR A 35 12.90 -3.68 5.53
N THR A 36 13.80 -2.96 4.86
CA THR A 36 15.04 -3.54 4.34
C THR A 36 16.19 -3.23 5.29
N PRO A 37 16.87 -4.22 5.89
CA PRO A 37 18.00 -3.97 6.78
C PRO A 37 19.06 -3.07 6.14
N GLY A 38 19.52 -2.06 6.88
CA GLY A 38 20.53 -1.10 6.41
C GLY A 38 20.01 -0.07 5.40
N LYS A 39 18.68 0.05 5.22
CA LYS A 39 18.05 1.13 4.46
C LYS A 39 17.16 1.97 5.37
N PRO A 40 17.06 3.29 5.13
CA PRO A 40 16.13 4.14 5.85
C PRO A 40 14.69 3.62 5.72
N TYR A 41 14.04 3.43 6.86
CA TYR A 41 12.63 3.07 6.97
C TYR A 41 11.82 4.34 7.16
N ALA A 42 10.99 4.69 6.17
CA ALA A 42 10.13 5.86 6.23
C ALA A 42 8.83 5.55 6.97
N MET A 43 8.39 6.49 7.79
CA MET A 43 7.09 6.51 8.45
C MET A 43 6.42 7.86 8.25
N GLN A 44 5.10 7.83 8.03
CA GLN A 44 4.30 9.02 7.87
C GLN A 44 3.41 9.21 9.10
N ILE A 45 3.41 10.42 9.65
CA ILE A 45 2.55 10.84 10.75
C ILE A 45 1.57 11.85 10.16
N LYS A 46 0.26 11.54 10.18
CA LYS A 46 -0.81 12.48 9.80
C LYS A 46 -1.39 13.08 11.06
N ILE A 47 -1.47 14.40 11.11
CA ILE A 47 -1.98 15.16 12.24
C ILE A 47 -3.13 16.04 11.77
N ASN A 48 -4.31 15.83 12.35
CA ASN A 48 -5.47 16.67 12.13
C ASN A 48 -5.94 17.26 13.46
N ASP A 49 -6.59 18.43 13.42
CA ASP A 49 -7.35 18.95 14.55
C ASP A 49 -8.64 18.13 14.77
N LYS A 50 -9.41 18.50 15.81
CA LYS A 50 -10.69 17.86 16.14
C LYS A 50 -11.78 18.06 15.08
N GLU A 51 -11.71 19.13 14.29
CA GLU A 51 -12.57 19.40 13.14
C GLU A 51 -12.17 18.60 11.89
N GLY A 52 -10.99 17.97 11.91
CA GLY A 52 -10.44 17.17 10.83
C GLY A 52 -9.56 17.96 9.86
N ASN A 53 -9.26 19.23 10.13
CA ASN A 53 -8.36 20.03 9.31
C ASN A 53 -6.91 19.59 9.54
N PRO A 54 -6.05 19.61 8.50
CA PRO A 54 -4.64 19.30 8.64
C PRO A 54 -3.92 20.32 9.51
N VAL A 55 -3.04 19.85 10.41
CA VAL A 55 -2.17 20.71 11.23
C VAL A 55 -0.80 20.81 10.58
N GLU A 56 -0.42 22.00 10.13
CA GLU A 56 0.85 22.29 9.45
C GLU A 56 1.81 23.07 10.36
N GLY A 57 3.12 23.00 10.08
CA GLY A 57 4.14 23.74 10.82
C GLY A 57 4.37 23.26 12.25
N ALA A 58 3.87 22.09 12.63
CA ALA A 58 4.17 21.49 13.93
C ALA A 58 5.59 20.92 13.95
N MET A 59 6.26 20.99 15.11
CA MET A 59 7.47 20.24 15.34
C MET A 59 7.11 18.82 15.75
N VAL A 60 7.43 17.84 14.90
CA VAL A 60 7.06 16.44 15.11
C VAL A 60 8.32 15.58 15.28
N SER A 61 8.35 14.81 16.36
CA SER A 61 9.38 13.80 16.60
C SER A 61 8.77 12.53 17.16
N ALA A 62 9.51 11.42 17.11
CA ALA A 62 9.08 10.16 17.70
C ALA A 62 10.26 9.42 18.33
N ASN A 63 10.00 8.78 19.47
CA ASN A 63 10.91 7.82 20.09
C ASN A 63 10.39 6.41 19.84
N LEU A 64 11.14 5.61 19.09
CA LEU A 64 10.79 4.24 18.77
C LEU A 64 11.48 3.28 19.75
N ASN A 65 10.69 2.40 20.36
CA ASN A 65 11.15 1.38 21.28
C ASN A 65 10.54 0.03 20.90
N MET A 66 11.25 -1.07 21.13
CA MET A 66 10.67 -2.40 20.95
C MET A 66 9.78 -2.76 22.15
N LYS A 67 8.65 -3.43 21.89
CA LYS A 67 7.62 -3.69 22.91
C LYS A 67 8.05 -4.66 24.01
N ASN A 68 8.85 -5.67 23.65
CA ASN A 68 9.15 -6.81 24.53
C ASN A 68 10.66 -7.01 24.79
N MET A 69 11.49 -6.06 24.38
CA MET A 69 12.94 -6.14 24.47
C MET A 69 13.55 -4.75 24.45
N ASP A 70 14.62 -4.52 25.20
CA ASP A 70 15.32 -3.24 25.23
C ASP A 70 16.52 -3.28 24.30
N HIS A 71 16.49 -2.44 23.27
CA HIS A 71 17.59 -2.20 22.33
C HIS A 71 17.95 -0.72 22.25
N GLY A 72 17.59 0.05 23.28
CA GLY A 72 17.66 1.50 23.26
C GLY A 72 16.53 2.14 22.47
N THR A 73 16.49 3.47 22.53
CA THR A 73 15.49 4.30 21.87
C THR A 73 16.04 4.85 20.57
N ILE A 74 15.28 4.72 19.48
CA ILE A 74 15.59 5.35 18.20
C ILE A 74 14.78 6.65 18.11
N SER A 75 15.45 7.79 18.08
CA SER A 75 14.80 9.09 17.91
C SER A 75 14.68 9.46 16.44
N VAL A 76 13.49 9.89 16.03
CA VAL A 76 13.13 10.30 14.68
C VAL A 76 12.63 11.74 14.74
N THR A 77 13.16 12.60 13.87
CA THR A 77 12.54 13.90 13.57
C THR A 77 11.77 13.75 12.26
N ALA A 78 10.55 14.28 12.22
CA ALA A 78 9.72 14.22 11.02
C ALA A 78 9.63 15.61 10.36
N GLU A 79 9.77 15.64 9.05
CA GLU A 79 9.65 16.84 8.23
C GLU A 79 8.22 17.03 7.75
N ASP A 80 7.70 18.26 7.83
CA ASP A 80 6.39 18.61 7.28
C ASP A 80 6.43 18.54 5.75
N ILE A 81 5.50 17.79 5.16
CA ILE A 81 5.35 17.64 3.70
C ILE A 81 4.01 18.21 3.20
N GLY A 82 3.29 18.96 4.04
CA GLY A 82 2.01 19.60 3.74
C GLY A 82 0.81 18.68 3.94
N ASP A 83 -0.40 19.27 3.94
CA ASP A 83 -1.65 18.56 4.24
C ASP A 83 -1.52 17.83 5.59
N GLY A 84 -0.89 18.44 6.59
CA GLY A 84 -0.72 17.88 7.93
C GLY A 84 -0.04 16.51 7.97
N LYS A 85 0.76 16.18 6.95
CA LYS A 85 1.56 14.95 6.88
C LYS A 85 3.01 15.29 7.19
N TYR A 86 3.63 14.44 8.00
CA TYR A 86 5.02 14.56 8.40
C TYR A 86 5.73 13.25 8.09
N ILE A 87 6.93 13.30 7.49
CA ILE A 87 7.72 12.11 7.17
C ILE A 87 8.97 12.07 8.03
N GLY A 88 9.13 10.98 8.78
CA GLY A 88 10.35 10.65 9.50
C GLY A 88 11.02 9.42 8.91
N THR A 89 12.33 9.31 9.03
CA THR A 89 13.09 8.11 8.65
C THR A 89 13.87 7.56 9.84
N ALA A 90 13.96 6.23 9.91
CA ALA A 90 14.68 5.51 10.96
C ALA A 90 15.46 4.33 10.39
N ASP A 91 16.61 4.00 10.99
CA ASP A 91 17.29 2.74 10.71
C ASP A 91 16.85 1.68 11.72
N LEU A 92 15.95 0.79 11.31
CA LEU A 92 15.45 -0.28 12.19
C LEU A 92 16.46 -1.44 12.24
N PRO A 93 16.94 -1.84 13.43
CA PRO A 93 17.96 -2.88 13.56
C PRO A 93 17.39 -4.30 13.36
N MET A 94 16.09 -4.49 13.63
CA MET A 94 15.44 -5.81 13.61
C MET A 94 13.94 -5.72 13.38
N ASN A 95 13.35 -6.84 12.97
CA ASN A 95 11.91 -7.03 12.93
C ASN A 95 11.32 -7.18 14.34
N GLY A 96 10.02 -6.92 14.48
CA GLY A 96 9.29 -7.11 15.72
C GLY A 96 8.17 -6.09 15.92
N ASP A 97 7.63 -6.10 17.14
CA ASP A 97 6.64 -5.14 17.59
C ASP A 97 7.32 -3.91 18.18
N TRP A 98 6.92 -2.74 17.71
CA TRP A 98 7.46 -1.44 18.07
C TRP A 98 6.37 -0.54 18.64
N VAL A 99 6.82 0.35 19.51
CA VAL A 99 6.06 1.42 20.12
C VAL A 99 6.71 2.74 19.69
N ALA A 100 5.95 3.58 19.01
CA ALA A 100 6.32 4.96 18.68
C ALA A 100 5.64 5.91 19.67
N ASN A 101 6.43 6.54 20.53
CA ASN A 101 5.97 7.66 21.33
C ASN A 101 6.17 8.93 20.50
N ILE A 102 5.09 9.46 19.94
CA ILE A 102 5.10 10.60 19.03
C ILE A 102 4.91 11.87 19.85
N PHE A 103 5.83 12.83 19.69
CA PHE A 103 5.79 14.15 20.31
C PHE A 103 5.46 15.19 19.24
N VAL A 104 4.44 15.99 19.51
CA VAL A 104 4.01 17.09 18.64
C VAL A 104 4.07 18.37 19.46
N GLU A 105 4.78 19.38 18.97
CA GLU A 105 4.76 20.73 19.51
C GLU A 105 4.23 21.70 18.44
N HIS A 106 3.13 22.38 18.75
CA HIS A 106 2.46 23.30 17.83
C HIS A 106 1.87 24.46 18.62
N ASP A 107 2.14 25.70 18.20
CA ASP A 107 1.68 26.93 18.88
C ASP A 107 1.99 27.01 20.39
N GLY A 108 3.07 26.36 20.83
CA GLY A 108 3.50 26.31 22.23
C GLY A 108 2.83 25.20 23.05
N ASP A 109 1.83 24.52 22.50
CA ASP A 109 1.23 23.33 23.10
C ASP A 109 2.05 22.08 22.77
N LYS A 110 2.13 21.15 23.73
CA LYS A 110 2.85 19.89 23.61
C LYS A 110 1.91 18.71 23.77
N PHE A 111 2.02 17.76 22.85
CA PHE A 111 1.20 16.57 22.79
C PHE A 111 2.09 15.34 22.67
N GLU A 112 1.67 14.26 23.31
CA GLU A 112 2.33 12.95 23.22
C GLU A 112 1.28 11.89 22.93
N GLU A 113 1.52 11.06 21.92
CA GLU A 113 0.64 9.93 21.60
C GLU A 113 1.45 8.67 21.30
N GLU A 114 1.06 7.57 21.95
CA GLU A 114 1.64 6.26 21.71
C GLU A 114 0.96 5.57 20.52
N LYS A 115 1.75 5.07 19.57
CA LYS A 115 1.28 4.21 18.46
C LYS A 115 2.08 2.92 18.43
N GLN A 116 1.40 1.81 18.20
CA GLN A 116 2.03 0.50 18.03
C GLN A 116 2.06 0.14 16.55
N PHE A 117 3.17 -0.43 16.09
CA PHE A 117 3.31 -0.97 14.75
C PHE A 117 4.25 -2.18 14.78
N SER A 118 4.12 -3.05 13.78
CA SER A 118 4.98 -4.23 13.66
C SER A 118 5.67 -4.20 12.31
N VAL A 119 6.96 -4.52 12.30
CA VAL A 119 7.74 -4.64 11.07
C VAL A 119 8.33 -6.03 10.95
N GLU A 120 8.37 -6.54 9.73
CA GLU A 120 9.08 -7.76 9.35
C GLU A 120 10.25 -7.41 8.43
N VAL A 121 11.33 -8.19 8.47
CA VAL A 121 12.38 -8.06 7.46
C VAL A 121 11.74 -8.30 6.11
N LYS A 122 11.98 -7.39 5.16
CA LYS A 122 11.56 -7.56 3.78
C LYS A 122 12.32 -8.75 3.20
N THR A 123 11.58 -9.81 2.95
CA THR A 123 12.00 -11.02 2.25
C THR A 123 11.22 -11.09 0.95
N ALA A 124 11.68 -11.88 -0.01
CA ALA A 124 10.89 -12.12 -1.21
C ALA A 124 9.52 -12.78 -0.93
N GLU A 125 9.36 -13.44 0.22
CA GLU A 125 8.11 -14.12 0.60
C GLU A 125 7.07 -13.19 1.25
N ASN A 126 7.48 -12.09 1.88
CA ASN A 126 6.57 -11.15 2.55
C ASN A 126 6.59 -9.74 1.95
N ALA A 127 7.53 -9.44 1.07
CA ALA A 127 7.52 -8.22 0.28
C ALA A 127 6.24 -8.15 -0.55
N HIS A 128 5.62 -6.96 -0.61
CA HIS A 128 4.36 -6.72 -1.33
C HIS A 128 3.16 -7.48 -0.76
N LYS A 129 3.31 -8.28 0.32
CA LYS A 129 2.21 -9.02 0.92
C LYS A 129 1.18 -8.06 1.49
N VAL A 130 -0.06 -8.21 1.07
CA VAL A 130 -1.14 -7.35 1.55
C VAL A 130 -1.61 -7.78 2.95
N SER A 131 -1.93 -6.80 3.79
CA SER A 131 -2.59 -7.02 5.09
C SER A 131 -4.12 -6.92 5.00
N LYS A 132 -4.64 -6.30 3.93
CA LYS A 132 -6.08 -6.17 3.66
C LYS A 132 -6.67 -7.47 3.13
N ASP A 133 -7.84 -7.85 3.65
CA ASP A 133 -8.58 -9.01 3.18
C ASP A 133 -9.41 -8.64 1.95
N VAL A 134 -8.73 -8.55 0.82
CA VAL A 134 -9.35 -8.27 -0.49
C VAL A 134 -9.44 -9.57 -1.27
N THR A 135 -10.58 -9.78 -1.94
CA THR A 135 -10.72 -10.86 -2.92
C THR A 135 -10.84 -10.28 -4.32
N LEU A 136 -10.57 -11.09 -5.33
CA LEU A 136 -10.72 -10.77 -6.73
C LEU A 136 -12.14 -10.22 -6.93
N PRO A 137 -12.30 -8.95 -7.33
CA PRO A 137 -13.62 -8.34 -7.41
C PRO A 137 -14.47 -9.01 -8.49
N ASP A 138 -15.78 -8.91 -8.37
CA ASP A 138 -16.66 -9.29 -9.47
C ASP A 138 -16.55 -8.25 -10.59
N PHE A 139 -16.40 -8.74 -11.82
CA PHE A 139 -16.35 -7.92 -13.03
C PHE A 139 -16.94 -8.71 -14.20
N ASN A 140 -17.39 -7.99 -15.22
CA ASN A 140 -17.83 -8.56 -16.50
C ASN A 140 -17.12 -7.82 -17.63
N LEU A 141 -16.02 -8.39 -18.10
CA LEU A 141 -15.21 -7.82 -19.17
C LEU A 141 -15.19 -8.79 -20.35
N ILE A 142 -14.53 -8.40 -21.44
CA ILE A 142 -14.28 -9.27 -22.59
C ILE A 142 -12.78 -9.38 -22.84
N ASP A 143 -12.33 -10.54 -23.33
CA ASP A 143 -10.95 -10.76 -23.73
C ASP A 143 -10.66 -10.29 -25.16
N GLU A 144 -9.41 -10.42 -25.59
CA GLU A 144 -8.94 -10.07 -26.93
C GLU A 144 -9.56 -10.91 -28.08
N ASN A 145 -10.35 -11.93 -27.75
CA ASN A 145 -11.13 -12.71 -28.72
C ASN A 145 -12.63 -12.41 -28.62
N GLY A 146 -13.03 -11.42 -27.82
CA GLY A 146 -14.42 -11.03 -27.59
C GLY A 146 -15.18 -11.97 -26.66
N ASN A 147 -14.51 -12.91 -25.99
CA ASN A 147 -15.18 -13.80 -25.04
C ASN A 147 -15.41 -13.08 -23.73
N LYS A 148 -16.59 -13.29 -23.13
CA LYS A 148 -16.87 -12.78 -21.78
C LYS A 148 -15.94 -13.44 -20.76
N VAL A 149 -15.31 -12.62 -19.93
CA VAL A 149 -14.47 -13.02 -18.81
C VAL A 149 -15.02 -12.40 -17.54
N SER A 150 -15.17 -13.24 -16.53
CA SER A 150 -15.59 -12.87 -15.18
C SER A 150 -14.62 -13.46 -14.16
N LYS A 151 -14.78 -13.05 -12.90
CA LYS A 151 -14.09 -13.66 -11.75
C LYS A 151 -14.14 -15.19 -11.77
N GLN A 152 -15.28 -15.78 -12.11
CA GLN A 152 -15.46 -17.24 -12.10
C GLN A 152 -14.54 -17.96 -13.11
N ASN A 153 -14.20 -17.30 -14.22
CA ASN A 153 -13.27 -17.84 -15.21
C ASN A 153 -11.82 -17.85 -14.70
N LEU A 154 -11.50 -17.02 -13.71
CA LEU A 154 -10.15 -16.86 -13.16
C LEU A 154 -9.94 -17.64 -11.85
N LEU A 155 -11.01 -17.99 -11.13
CA LEU A 155 -10.91 -18.84 -9.94
C LEU A 155 -10.31 -20.21 -10.27
N GLY A 156 -9.59 -20.79 -9.32
CA GLY A 156 -8.79 -22.00 -9.50
C GLY A 156 -7.40 -21.73 -10.08
N LYS A 157 -7.12 -20.50 -10.53
CA LYS A 157 -5.81 -20.07 -11.04
C LYS A 157 -5.19 -19.01 -10.13
N THR A 158 -3.86 -18.99 -10.07
CA THR A 158 -3.11 -17.80 -9.64
C THR A 158 -3.30 -16.73 -10.69
N VAL A 159 -3.76 -15.55 -10.29
CA VAL A 159 -4.03 -14.41 -11.20
C VAL A 159 -3.02 -13.33 -10.91
N VAL A 160 -2.21 -12.96 -11.90
CA VAL A 160 -1.36 -11.76 -11.84
C VAL A 160 -2.03 -10.68 -12.68
N MET A 161 -2.57 -9.65 -12.04
CA MET A 161 -3.38 -8.61 -12.67
C MET A 161 -2.68 -7.26 -12.67
N THR A 162 -2.67 -6.56 -13.80
CA THR A 162 -2.20 -5.18 -13.93
C THR A 162 -3.18 -4.35 -14.76
N PHE A 163 -3.02 -3.04 -14.76
CA PHE A 163 -3.83 -2.10 -15.53
C PHE A 163 -2.96 -1.36 -16.54
N THR A 164 -3.35 -1.33 -17.81
CA THR A 164 -2.58 -0.75 -18.93
C THR A 164 -3.53 -0.20 -19.99
N TYR A 165 -2.99 0.28 -21.12
CA TYR A 165 -3.75 0.51 -22.35
C TYR A 165 -2.83 0.45 -23.58
N VAL A 166 -3.38 0.16 -24.77
CA VAL A 166 -2.58 -0.17 -25.97
C VAL A 166 -1.70 1.00 -26.43
N ASN A 167 -2.24 2.22 -26.44
CA ASN A 167 -1.59 3.42 -26.98
C ASN A 167 -0.85 4.24 -25.92
N CYS A 168 -0.39 3.60 -24.84
CA CYS A 168 0.33 4.23 -23.75
C CYS A 168 1.67 4.81 -24.21
N ILE A 169 1.82 6.13 -24.05
CA ILE A 169 3.00 6.88 -24.52
C ILE A 169 4.13 6.93 -23.49
N ASP A 170 3.84 6.64 -22.22
CA ASP A 170 4.87 6.61 -21.16
C ASP A 170 5.74 5.35 -21.31
N PRO A 171 7.02 5.49 -21.70
CA PRO A 171 7.91 4.35 -21.89
C PRO A 171 8.27 3.64 -20.57
N ASN A 172 8.02 4.27 -19.42
CA ASN A 172 8.34 3.75 -18.09
C ASN A 172 7.13 3.15 -17.36
N ALA A 173 5.94 3.15 -17.97
CA ALA A 173 4.71 2.59 -17.40
C ALA A 173 4.31 1.28 -18.08
N CYS A 174 3.35 1.35 -19.02
CA CYS A 174 2.73 0.17 -19.63
C CYS A 174 3.75 -0.79 -20.30
N PRO A 175 4.77 -0.31 -21.04
CA PRO A 175 5.78 -1.20 -21.61
C PRO A 175 6.56 -1.99 -20.54
N ILE A 176 6.84 -1.39 -19.38
CA ILE A 176 7.55 -2.06 -18.28
C ILE A 176 6.62 -3.07 -17.59
N LEU A 177 5.37 -2.70 -17.31
CA LEU A 177 4.38 -3.61 -16.70
C LEU A 177 4.14 -4.86 -17.56
N LEU A 178 3.94 -4.68 -18.87
CA LEU A 178 3.81 -5.79 -19.82
C LEU A 178 5.13 -6.53 -20.03
N GLY A 179 6.26 -5.84 -19.95
CA GLY A 179 7.60 -6.44 -19.93
C GLY A 179 7.79 -7.42 -18.76
N ASN A 180 7.27 -7.10 -17.56
CA ASN A 180 7.30 -8.00 -16.41
C ASN A 180 6.55 -9.32 -16.71
N PHE A 181 5.40 -9.25 -17.40
CA PHE A 181 4.66 -10.44 -17.83
C PHE A 181 5.44 -11.28 -18.84
N SER A 182 6.13 -10.64 -19.78
CA SER A 182 6.93 -11.34 -20.80
C SER A 182 8.11 -12.06 -20.15
N ASN A 183 8.84 -11.38 -19.26
CA ASN A 183 9.94 -11.95 -18.50
C ASN A 183 9.48 -13.12 -17.63
N LEU A 184 8.36 -12.98 -16.93
CA LEU A 184 7.79 -14.03 -16.10
C LEU A 184 7.43 -15.28 -16.92
N GLN A 185 6.81 -15.11 -18.09
CA GLN A 185 6.52 -16.23 -19.00
C GLN A 185 7.80 -16.94 -19.45
N GLN A 186 8.83 -16.17 -19.82
CA GLN A 186 10.12 -16.74 -20.21
C GLN A 186 10.74 -17.56 -19.08
N ASP A 187 10.73 -17.03 -17.86
CA ASP A 187 11.30 -17.69 -16.69
C ASP A 187 10.57 -18.98 -16.35
N LEU A 188 9.24 -18.94 -16.31
CA LEU A 188 8.41 -20.11 -16.01
C LEU A 188 8.62 -21.21 -17.04
N LYS A 189 8.68 -20.86 -18.34
CA LYS A 189 8.99 -21.81 -19.41
C LYS A 189 10.39 -22.40 -19.27
N SER A 190 11.40 -21.56 -18.99
CA SER A 190 12.80 -22.02 -18.85
C SER A 190 12.99 -22.99 -17.68
N LYS A 191 12.19 -22.83 -16.62
CA LYS A 191 12.20 -23.70 -15.44
C LYS A 191 11.33 -24.96 -15.58
N GLY A 192 10.57 -25.09 -16.68
CA GLY A 192 9.62 -26.20 -16.87
C GLY A 192 8.48 -26.21 -15.86
N SER A 193 8.10 -25.04 -15.33
CA SER A 193 7.03 -24.93 -14.34
C SER A 193 5.68 -25.31 -14.95
N ASN A 194 4.82 -26.01 -14.18
CA ASN A 194 3.43 -26.18 -14.57
C ASN A 194 2.69 -24.85 -14.41
N THR A 195 2.16 -24.35 -15.52
CA THR A 195 1.53 -23.02 -15.62
C THR A 195 0.04 -23.09 -15.96
N ASP A 196 -0.57 -24.29 -16.00
CA ASP A 196 -2.00 -24.48 -16.33
C ASP A 196 -2.93 -23.76 -15.33
N ASN A 197 -2.42 -23.54 -14.12
CA ASN A 197 -3.12 -22.86 -13.03
C ASN A 197 -2.62 -21.42 -12.83
N LEU A 198 -2.04 -20.78 -13.84
CA LEU A 198 -1.61 -19.38 -13.83
C LEU A 198 -2.28 -18.63 -14.96
N VAL A 199 -2.69 -17.38 -14.70
CA VAL A 199 -3.16 -16.45 -15.73
C VAL A 199 -2.63 -15.04 -15.44
N LEU A 200 -2.11 -14.41 -16.47
CA LEU A 200 -1.68 -13.01 -16.47
C LEU A 200 -2.79 -12.18 -17.10
N VAL A 201 -3.27 -11.17 -16.39
CA VAL A 201 -4.42 -10.36 -16.79
C VAL A 201 -3.99 -8.91 -16.89
N SER A 202 -4.14 -8.30 -18.06
CA SER A 202 -4.05 -6.85 -18.21
C SER A 202 -5.44 -6.30 -18.45
N VAL A 203 -5.89 -5.36 -17.64
CA VAL A 203 -7.17 -4.67 -17.83
C VAL A 203 -6.90 -3.32 -18.47
N SER A 204 -7.57 -3.04 -19.60
CA SER A 204 -7.49 -1.77 -20.28
C SER A 204 -8.11 -0.65 -19.45
N LEU A 205 -7.45 0.51 -19.40
CA LEU A 205 -7.98 1.76 -18.86
C LEU A 205 -8.49 2.72 -19.97
N ASP A 206 -8.42 2.30 -21.24
CA ASP A 206 -8.90 3.06 -22.39
C ASP A 206 -9.80 2.21 -23.31
N PRO A 207 -10.95 1.73 -22.80
CA PRO A 207 -11.82 0.79 -23.51
C PRO A 207 -12.42 1.34 -24.81
N GLU A 208 -12.41 2.67 -25.00
CA GLU A 208 -12.90 3.32 -26.23
C GLU A 208 -11.98 3.06 -27.43
N ASN A 209 -10.67 2.90 -27.18
CA ASN A 209 -9.66 2.66 -28.20
C ASN A 209 -9.12 1.22 -28.18
N ASP A 210 -9.12 0.57 -27.01
CA ASP A 210 -8.61 -0.78 -26.82
C ASP A 210 -9.69 -1.83 -27.15
N THR A 211 -10.03 -1.94 -28.43
CA THR A 211 -10.92 -3.02 -28.92
C THR A 211 -10.23 -4.39 -28.82
N PRO A 212 -10.98 -5.51 -28.83
CA PRO A 212 -10.38 -6.85 -28.87
C PRO A 212 -9.33 -7.02 -29.97
N GLU A 213 -9.59 -6.49 -31.17
CA GLU A 213 -8.67 -6.52 -32.30
C GLU A 213 -7.38 -5.74 -32.03
N ALA A 214 -7.50 -4.52 -31.49
CA ALA A 214 -6.36 -3.68 -31.14
C ALA A 214 -5.49 -4.33 -30.05
N MET A 215 -6.11 -4.90 -29.02
CA MET A 215 -5.41 -5.64 -27.96
C MET A 215 -4.70 -6.88 -28.51
N LYS A 216 -5.34 -7.61 -29.43
CA LYS A 216 -4.74 -8.80 -30.06
C LYS A 216 -3.52 -8.44 -30.91
N GLU A 217 -3.61 -7.37 -31.70
CA GLU A 217 -2.47 -6.87 -32.47
C GLU A 217 -1.34 -6.42 -31.55
N HIS A 218 -1.66 -5.72 -30.46
CA HIS A 218 -0.69 -5.30 -29.46
C HIS A 218 0.03 -6.49 -28.81
N ALA A 219 -0.71 -7.52 -28.40
CA ALA A 219 -0.14 -8.71 -27.79
C ALA A 219 0.81 -9.47 -28.74
N GLN A 220 0.46 -9.52 -30.04
CA GLN A 220 1.31 -10.11 -31.07
C GLN A 220 2.61 -9.33 -31.24
N LYS A 221 2.57 -7.99 -31.27
CA LYS A 221 3.79 -7.14 -31.33
C LYS A 221 4.70 -7.36 -30.13
N MET A 222 4.12 -7.63 -28.96
CA MET A 222 4.84 -7.93 -27.72
C MET A 222 5.32 -9.39 -27.63
N ASN A 223 5.01 -10.24 -28.62
CA ASN A 223 5.31 -11.67 -28.65
C ASN A 223 4.79 -12.42 -27.40
N PHE A 224 3.63 -12.02 -26.89
CA PHE A 224 3.01 -12.73 -25.77
C PHE A 224 2.56 -14.13 -26.17
N ASP A 225 2.73 -15.07 -25.24
CA ASP A 225 2.07 -16.36 -25.35
C ASP A 225 0.66 -16.23 -24.75
N MET A 226 -0.31 -16.15 -25.66
CA MET A 226 -1.73 -15.94 -25.34
C MET A 226 -2.37 -17.12 -24.60
N ALA A 227 -1.66 -18.23 -24.40
CA ALA A 227 -2.10 -19.27 -23.46
C ALA A 227 -2.05 -18.78 -21.99
N PHE A 228 -1.18 -17.80 -21.69
CA PHE A 228 -0.96 -17.26 -20.34
C PHE A 228 -1.63 -15.91 -20.12
N VAL A 229 -1.79 -15.12 -21.18
CA VAL A 229 -2.18 -13.72 -21.10
C VAL A 229 -3.63 -13.54 -21.52
N LYS A 230 -4.37 -12.76 -20.74
CA LYS A 230 -5.68 -12.21 -21.08
C LYS A 230 -5.60 -10.70 -21.08
N LEU A 231 -5.93 -10.09 -22.21
CA LEU A 231 -6.09 -8.64 -22.30
C LEU A 231 -7.59 -8.34 -22.25
N LEU A 232 -8.02 -7.64 -21.21
CA LEU A 232 -9.42 -7.41 -20.92
C LEU A 232 -9.81 -5.97 -21.20
N THR A 233 -10.97 -5.79 -21.81
CA THR A 233 -11.61 -4.48 -22.04
C THR A 233 -13.12 -4.61 -21.78
N GLY A 234 -13.88 -3.51 -21.83
CA GLY A 234 -15.33 -3.56 -21.65
C GLY A 234 -15.94 -2.22 -21.25
N ASP A 235 -17.09 -2.27 -20.59
CA ASP A 235 -17.77 -1.06 -20.13
C ASP A 235 -16.91 -0.30 -19.10
N MET A 236 -16.71 1.01 -19.33
CA MET A 236 -15.94 1.87 -18.44
C MET A 236 -16.46 1.80 -16.98
N SER A 237 -17.78 1.66 -16.79
CA SER A 237 -18.35 1.54 -15.44
C SER A 237 -17.91 0.29 -14.69
N ASP A 238 -17.66 -0.82 -15.38
CA ASP A 238 -17.17 -2.06 -14.76
C ASP A 238 -15.66 -1.99 -14.50
N ILE A 239 -14.89 -1.34 -15.38
CA ILE A 239 -13.47 -1.03 -15.17
C ILE A 239 -13.32 -0.11 -13.94
N GLN A 240 -14.15 0.92 -13.80
CA GLN A 240 -14.15 1.84 -12.66
C GLN A 240 -14.48 1.15 -11.33
N LYS A 241 -15.44 0.22 -11.31
CA LYS A 241 -15.74 -0.59 -10.10
C LYS A 241 -14.55 -1.46 -9.72
N LEU A 242 -13.93 -2.13 -10.70
CA LEU A 242 -12.78 -3.01 -10.48
C LEU A 242 -11.58 -2.22 -9.93
N THR A 243 -11.22 -1.11 -10.59
CA THR A 243 -10.12 -0.23 -10.16
C THR A 243 -10.39 0.42 -8.81
N SER A 244 -11.61 0.88 -8.54
CA SER A 244 -12.00 1.43 -7.23
C SER A 244 -11.86 0.40 -6.12
N THR A 245 -12.28 -0.84 -6.34
CA THR A 245 -12.14 -1.93 -5.35
C THR A 245 -10.68 -2.28 -5.07
N LEU A 246 -9.82 -2.15 -6.08
CA LEU A 246 -8.38 -2.41 -5.97
C LEU A 246 -7.55 -1.16 -5.64
N GLU A 247 -8.21 -0.02 -5.38
CA GLU A 247 -7.56 1.25 -5.07
C GLU A 247 -6.52 1.65 -6.12
N VAL A 248 -6.89 1.51 -7.40
CA VAL A 248 -6.13 1.97 -8.57
C VAL A 248 -6.77 3.27 -9.04
N ASN A 249 -6.07 4.39 -8.88
CA ASN A 249 -6.54 5.68 -9.38
C ASN A 249 -6.14 5.84 -10.85
N PHE A 250 -7.05 6.38 -11.67
CA PHE A 250 -6.74 6.78 -13.03
C PHE A 250 -7.57 7.99 -13.47
N GLU A 251 -7.00 8.80 -14.35
CA GLU A 251 -7.63 10.00 -14.93
C GLU A 251 -7.27 10.05 -16.43
N LYS A 252 -8.28 10.15 -17.29
CA LYS A 252 -8.07 10.35 -18.73
C LYS A 252 -7.98 11.84 -19.04
N LYS A 253 -6.87 12.28 -19.63
CA LYS A 253 -6.65 13.62 -20.16
C LYS A 253 -6.38 13.52 -21.65
N ASP A 254 -7.33 13.96 -22.46
CA ASP A 254 -7.31 13.81 -23.91
C ASP A 254 -7.09 12.33 -24.34
N ASN A 255 -5.94 12.05 -24.96
CA ASN A 255 -5.56 10.71 -25.42
C ASN A 255 -4.63 9.97 -24.44
N GLU A 256 -4.36 10.55 -23.27
CA GLU A 256 -3.48 9.97 -22.27
C GLU A 256 -4.30 9.54 -21.04
N VAL A 257 -3.93 8.41 -20.45
CA VAL A 257 -4.50 7.96 -19.19
C VAL A 257 -3.40 7.97 -18.14
N LEU A 258 -3.49 8.92 -17.21
CA LEU A 258 -2.63 8.97 -16.03
C LEU A 258 -3.18 7.96 -15.03
N HIS A 259 -2.37 7.02 -14.56
CA HIS A 259 -2.83 6.00 -13.62
C HIS A 259 -1.75 5.54 -12.65
N ASP A 260 -2.20 5.00 -11.52
CA ASP A 260 -1.32 4.27 -10.60
C ASP A 260 -0.77 3.01 -11.30
N ASN A 261 0.55 2.82 -11.23
CA ASN A 261 1.16 1.59 -11.69
C ASN A 261 1.11 0.56 -10.56
N LYS A 262 0.26 -0.45 -10.68
CA LYS A 262 0.11 -1.52 -9.69
C LYS A 262 -0.04 -2.88 -10.35
N THR A 263 0.55 -3.90 -9.74
CA THR A 263 0.35 -5.31 -10.10
C THR A 263 -0.09 -6.11 -8.89
N PHE A 264 -1.19 -6.84 -9.03
CA PHE A 264 -1.84 -7.61 -7.97
C PHE A 264 -1.68 -9.10 -8.22
N ILE A 265 -1.47 -9.89 -7.17
CA ILE A 265 -1.43 -11.35 -7.25
C ILE A 265 -2.51 -11.95 -6.37
N PHE A 266 -3.48 -12.60 -7.01
CA PHE A 266 -4.52 -13.38 -6.35
C PHE A 266 -4.18 -14.87 -6.40
N ASN A 267 -4.41 -15.58 -5.29
CA ASN A 267 -4.26 -17.03 -5.27
C ASN A 267 -5.46 -17.73 -5.93
N LYS A 268 -5.43 -19.07 -5.99
CA LYS A 268 -6.48 -19.90 -6.62
C LYS A 268 -7.88 -19.73 -6.02
N ASN A 269 -7.98 -19.26 -4.78
CA ASN A 269 -9.28 -18.98 -4.14
C ASN A 269 -9.76 -17.54 -4.42
N GLY A 270 -9.02 -16.79 -5.23
CA GLY A 270 -9.27 -15.40 -5.53
C GLY A 270 -8.89 -14.45 -4.39
N LYS A 271 -8.13 -14.86 -3.37
CA LYS A 271 -7.69 -13.94 -2.32
C LYS A 271 -6.46 -13.16 -2.79
N LEU A 272 -6.47 -11.84 -2.60
CA LEU A 272 -5.29 -11.00 -2.85
C LEU A 272 -4.19 -11.38 -1.86
N THR A 273 -3.03 -11.70 -2.40
CA THR A 273 -1.86 -12.10 -1.61
C THR A 273 -0.76 -11.05 -1.67
N HIS A 274 -0.55 -10.42 -2.83
CA HIS A 274 0.51 -9.44 -3.04
C HIS A 274 0.04 -8.26 -3.91
N GLU A 275 0.55 -7.06 -3.62
CA GLU A 275 0.34 -5.81 -4.36
C GLU A 275 1.70 -5.12 -4.56
N PHE A 276 2.18 -5.11 -5.79
CA PHE A 276 3.37 -4.39 -6.22
C PHE A 276 2.96 -2.98 -6.67
N THR A 277 3.67 -1.96 -6.20
CA THR A 277 3.47 -0.56 -6.64
C THR A 277 4.65 -0.11 -7.49
N GLY A 278 4.37 0.68 -8.52
CA GLY A 278 5.31 1.07 -9.55
C GLY A 278 5.38 0.06 -10.70
N SER A 279 6.00 0.47 -11.81
CA SER A 279 6.15 -0.38 -12.99
C SER A 279 7.31 -1.35 -12.88
N TYR A 280 8.38 -0.95 -12.17
CA TYR A 280 9.58 -1.75 -12.01
C TYR A 280 9.40 -2.76 -10.89
N ILE A 281 9.26 -4.03 -11.28
CA ILE A 281 9.17 -5.16 -10.36
C ILE A 281 10.46 -5.97 -10.48
N ASP A 282 11.05 -6.37 -9.35
CA ASP A 282 12.18 -7.28 -9.38
C ASP A 282 11.77 -8.63 -9.99
N ARG A 283 12.46 -9.04 -11.06
CA ARG A 283 12.14 -10.25 -11.83
C ARG A 283 12.18 -11.52 -10.98
N ASN A 284 13.15 -11.62 -10.08
CA ASN A 284 13.30 -12.80 -9.22
C ASN A 284 12.23 -12.83 -8.14
N GLU A 285 11.92 -11.68 -7.54
CA GLU A 285 10.85 -11.52 -6.56
C GLU A 285 9.49 -11.91 -7.16
N LEU A 286 9.14 -11.39 -8.33
CA LEU A 286 7.89 -11.73 -9.00
C LEU A 286 7.79 -13.23 -9.29
N LEU A 287 8.86 -13.83 -9.81
CA LEU A 287 8.90 -15.26 -10.11
C LEU A 287 8.74 -16.11 -8.83
N GLN A 288 9.42 -15.73 -7.74
CA GLN A 288 9.30 -16.43 -6.46
C GLN A 288 7.88 -16.35 -5.90
N VAL A 289 7.29 -15.16 -5.88
CA VAL A 289 5.92 -14.96 -5.37
C VAL A 289 4.91 -15.76 -6.21
N VAL A 290 5.01 -15.73 -7.53
CA VAL A 290 4.08 -16.47 -8.41
C VAL A 290 4.22 -17.98 -8.23
N THR A 291 5.44 -18.49 -8.06
CA THR A 291 5.70 -19.93 -7.92
C THR A 291 5.43 -20.47 -6.51
N ALA A 292 5.55 -19.65 -5.46
CA ALA A 292 5.25 -20.04 -4.09
C ALA A 292 3.74 -20.23 -3.82
N ASN A 293 2.88 -19.63 -4.64
CA ASN A 293 1.42 -19.73 -4.55
C ASN A 293 0.82 -20.83 -5.47
N GLY A 294 1.67 -21.63 -6.11
CA GLY A 294 1.32 -22.69 -7.07
C GLY A 294 0.92 -24.02 -6.45
#